data_AF-A0A383AXP3-F1
#
_entry.id   AF-A0A383AXP3-F1
#
_cell.length_a   1.000
_cell.length_b   1.000
_cell.length_c   1.000
_cell.angle_alpha   90.00
_cell.angle_beta   90.00
_cell.angle_gamma   90.00
#
_symmetry.space_group_name_H-M   'P 1'
#
loop_
_entity.id
_entity.type
_entity.pdbx_description
1 polymer ?
#
loop_
_entity_poly.entity_id
_entity_poly.type
_entity_poly.pdbx_seq_one_letter_code
_entity_poly.pdbx_strand_id
1 'polypeptide(L)' 'MKRLSILDKLDNDLKESQRELQVEIPQAILTAREHGDLSENAEYKAAKERQMFIESRGYLFQKRISDIMA' A
#
# COMPACT_ATOMS: atom_id res chain seq x y z
N MET A 1 -19.89 -21.12 -11.58
CA MET A 1 -19.43 -21.26 -10.18
C MET A 1 -19.44 -19.90 -9.51
N LYS A 2 -19.90 -19.80 -8.26
CA LYS A 2 -19.88 -18.54 -7.49
C LYS A 2 -18.46 -18.32 -6.95
N ARG A 3 -17.89 -17.14 -7.17
CA ARG A 3 -16.58 -16.74 -6.62
C ARG A 3 -16.63 -16.80 -5.09
N LEU A 4 -15.53 -17.24 -4.47
CA LEU A 4 -15.43 -17.29 -3.01
C LEU A 4 -15.40 -15.85 -2.46
N SER A 5 -16.24 -15.56 -1.47
CA SER A 5 -16.32 -14.22 -0.86
C SER A 5 -15.00 -13.75 -0.23
N ILE A 6 -14.12 -14.69 0.14
CA ILE A 6 -12.78 -14.37 0.64
C ILE A 6 -11.88 -13.80 -0.47
N LEU A 7 -12.00 -14.26 -1.71
CA LEU A 7 -11.23 -13.73 -2.83
C LEU A 7 -11.68 -12.31 -3.17
N ASP A 8 -12.98 -12.01 -3.09
CA ASP A 8 -13.49 -10.65 -3.29
C ASP A 8 -12.97 -9.69 -2.21
N LYS A 9 -12.86 -10.14 -0.96
CA LYS A 9 -12.27 -9.35 0.12
C LYS A 9 -10.78 -9.08 -0.13
N LEU A 10 -10.00 -10.12 -0.42
CA LEU A 10 -8.57 -9.98 -0.69
C LEU A 10 -8.27 -9.08 -1.90
N ASP A 11 -9.09 -9.17 -2.95
CA ASP A 11 -9.01 -8.27 -4.10
C ASP A 11 -9.27 -6.81 -3.73
N ASN A 12 -10.28 -6.56 -2.89
CA ASN A 12 -10.58 -5.22 -2.44
C ASN A 12 -9.46 -4.65 -1.58
N ASP A 13 -8.97 -5.43 -0.62
CA ASP A 13 -7.86 -5.02 0.26
C ASP A 13 -6.56 -4.76 -0.54
N LEU A 14 -6.33 -5.55 -1.60
CA LEU A 14 -5.23 -5.34 -2.54
C LEU A 14 -5.41 -4.03 -3.33
N LYS A 15 -6.60 -3.77 -3.88
CA LYS A 15 -6.91 -2.52 -4.60
C LYS A 15 -6.75 -1.30 -3.70
N GLU A 16 -7.20 -1.38 -2.45
CA GLU A 16 -7.02 -0.30 -1.47
C GLU A 16 -5.54 -0.05 -1.19
N SER A 17 -4.75 -1.11 -0.98
CA SER A 17 -3.30 -1.00 -0.78
C SER A 17 -2.60 -0.39 -2.00
N GLN A 18 -3.01 -0.77 -3.21
CA GLN A 18 -2.49 -0.18 -4.45
C GLN A 18 -2.87 1.30 -4.60
N ARG A 19 -4.12 1.67 -4.29
CA ARG A 19 -4.58 3.05 -4.33
C ARG A 19 -3.78 3.92 -3.36
N GLU A 20 -3.57 3.45 -2.14
CA GLU A 20 -2.78 4.15 -1.13
C GLU A 20 -1.33 4.35 -1.61
N LEU A 21 -0.71 3.31 -2.18
CA LEU A 21 0.65 3.37 -2.73
C LEU A 21 0.81 4.30 -3.94
N GLN A 22 -0.20 4.35 -4.81
CA GLN A 22 -0.09 5.07 -6.09
C GLN A 22 -0.56 6.52 -5.99
N VAL A 23 -1.42 6.84 -5.02
CA VAL A 23 -2.05 8.16 -4.92
C VAL A 23 -1.65 8.85 -3.62
N GLU A 24 -1.95 8.24 -2.47
CA GLU A 24 -1.87 8.92 -1.17
C GLU A 24 -0.42 9.11 -0.71
N ILE A 25 0.39 8.05 -0.79
CA ILE A 25 1.79 8.09 -0.32
C ILE A 25 2.66 9.03 -1.18
N PRO A 26 2.58 9.02 -2.52
CA PRO A 26 3.30 9.99 -3.35
C PRO A 26 2.91 11.42 -3.05
N GLN A 27 1.61 11.70 -2.82
CA GLN A 27 1.15 13.02 -2.41
C GLN A 27 1.75 13.43 -1.06
N ALA A 28 1.71 12.56 -0.05
CA ALA A 28 2.30 12.83 1.26
C ALA A 28 3.82 13.09 1.16
N ILE A 29 4.53 12.31 0.34
CA ILE A 29 5.97 12.52 0.09
C ILE A 29 6.20 13.87 -0.59
N LEU A 30 5.41 14.22 -1.61
CA LEU A 30 5.56 15.51 -2.30
C LEU A 30 5.35 16.67 -1.33
N THR A 31 4.30 16.65 -0.52
CA THR A 31 4.07 17.66 0.52
C THR A 31 5.23 17.73 1.49
N ALA A 32 5.72 16.59 2.01
CA ALA A 32 6.87 16.58 2.92
C ALA A 32 8.13 17.20 2.28
N ARG A 33 8.34 17.02 0.98
CA ARG A 33 9.47 17.61 0.22
C ARG A 33 9.41 19.13 0.12
N GLU A 34 8.24 19.74 0.27
CA GLU A 34 8.09 21.21 0.24
C GLU A 34 8.54 21.87 1.56
N HIS A 35 8.68 21.09 2.64
CA HIS A 35 8.94 21.61 3.98
C HIS A 35 10.43 21.68 4.38
N GLY A 36 11.38 21.39 3.46
CA GLY A 36 12.82 21.57 3.71
C GLY A 36 13.63 20.27 3.64
N ASP A 37 14.60 20.10 4.54
CA ASP A 37 15.51 18.95 4.50
C ASP A 37 14.80 17.62 4.86
N LEU A 38 14.85 16.68 3.92
CA LEU A 38 14.26 15.36 4.03
C LEU A 38 14.93 14.48 5.08
N SER A 39 16.19 14.76 5.42
CA SER A 39 16.93 13.97 6.39
C SER A 39 16.38 14.14 7.82
N GLU A 40 15.78 15.29 8.13
CA GLU A 40 15.18 15.60 9.42
C GLU A 40 13.64 15.56 9.41
N ASN A 41 13.02 15.66 8.23
CA ASN A 41 11.57 15.69 8.06
C ASN A 41 10.89 14.38 8.56
N ALA A 42 10.08 14.49 9.61
CA ALA A 42 9.41 13.36 10.24
C ALA A 42 8.28 12.79 9.36
N GLU A 43 7.55 13.65 8.66
CA GLU A 43 6.47 13.29 7.75
C GLU A 43 6.98 12.49 6.55
N TYR A 44 8.14 12.86 6.01
CA TYR A 44 8.79 12.12 4.93
C TYR A 44 9.19 10.72 5.38
N LYS A 45 9.82 10.59 6.56
CA LYS A 45 10.18 9.30 7.14
C LYS A 45 8.94 8.43 7.38
N ALA A 46 7.90 9.00 7.98
CA ALA A 46 6.64 8.32 8.21
C ALA A 46 5.98 7.87 6.90
N ALA A 47 6.00 8.71 5.85
CA ALA A 47 5.49 8.34 4.53
C ALA A 47 6.28 7.20 3.88
N LYS A 48 7.61 7.19 4.04
CA LYS A 48 8.49 6.09 3.58
C LYS A 48 8.27 4.79 4.35
N GLU A 49 8.11 4.85 5.67
CA GLU A 49 7.76 3.68 6.49
C GLU A 49 6.39 3.13 6.11
N ARG A 50 5.42 4.02 5.92
CA ARG A 50 4.09 3.65 5.44
C ARG A 50 4.17 2.98 4.07
N GLN A 51 4.97 3.51 3.15
CA GLN A 51 5.19 2.91 1.84
C GLN A 51 5.64 1.44 1.96
N MET A 52 6.69 1.17 2.72
CA MET A 52 7.23 -0.19 2.90
C MET A 52 6.19 -1.14 3.52
N PHE A 53 5.41 -0.64 4.48
CA PHE A 53 4.35 -1.42 5.11
C PHE A 53 3.25 -1.80 4.10
N ILE A 54 2.78 -0.86 3.28
CA ILE A 54 1.71 -1.13 2.32
C ILE A 54 2.18 -1.99 1.16
N GLU A 55 3.43 -1.85 0.70
CA GLU A 55 4.05 -2.75 -0.27
C GLU A 55 4.06 -4.19 0.27
N SER A 56 4.51 -4.38 1.51
CA SER A 56 4.52 -5.70 2.16
C SER A 56 3.12 -6.29 2.33
N ARG A 57 2.14 -5.45 2.70
CA ARG A 57 0.74 -5.84 2.83
C ARG A 57 0.14 -6.27 1.50
N GLY A 58 0.37 -5.50 0.43
CA GLY A 58 -0.08 -5.82 -0.93
C GLY A 58 0.52 -7.13 -1.45
N TYR A 59 1.81 -7.35 -1.21
CA TYR A 59 2.48 -8.62 -1.55
C TYR A 59 1.82 -9.82 -0.83
N LEU A 60 1.51 -9.69 0.46
CA LEU A 60 0.85 -10.75 1.22
C LEU A 60 -0.53 -11.09 0.66
N PHE A 61 -1.32 -10.08 0.29
CA PHE A 61 -2.63 -10.31 -0.34
C PHE A 61 -2.52 -11.00 -1.69
N GLN A 62 -1.61 -10.56 -2.56
CA GLN A 62 -1.35 -11.23 -3.84
C GLN A 62 -0.94 -12.70 -3.64
N LYS A 63 -0.02 -12.96 -2.71
CA LYS A 63 0.39 -14.32 -2.36
C LYS A 63 -0.82 -15.15 -1.91
N ARG A 64 -1.66 -14.60 -1.04
CA ARG A 64 -2.83 -15.32 -0.52
C ARG A 64 -3.88 -15.60 -1.60
N ILE A 65 -4.09 -14.67 -2.53
CA ILE A 65 -4.96 -14.88 -3.69
C ILE A 65 -4.42 -16.04 -4.54
N SER A 66 -3.12 -16.01 -4.87
CA SER A 66 -2.46 -17.08 -5.63
C SER A 66 -2.57 -18.43 -4.92
N ASP A 67 -2.34 -18.48 -3.61
CA ASP A 67 -2.43 -19.72 -2.81
C ASP A 67 -3.86 -20.31 -2.78
N ILE A 68 -4.91 -19.49 -2.94
CA ILE A 68 -6.32 -19.94 -2.97
C ILE A 68 -6.78 -20.31 -4.39
N MET A 69 -6.19 -19.68 -5.42
CA MET A 69 -6.54 -19.90 -6.82
C MET A 69 -5.77 -21.06 -7.47
N ALA A 70 -4.66 -21.48 -6.88
CA ALA A 70 -3.89 -22.67 -7.27
C ALA A 70 -4.64 -23.97 -6.95
#